data_AF-A0AB33ANF8-F1
#
_entry.id   AF-A0AB33ANF8-F1
#
_cell.length_a   1.000
_cell.length_b   1.000
_cell.length_c   1.000
_cell.angle_alpha   90.00
_cell.angle_beta   90.00
_cell.angle_gamma   90.00
#
_symmetry.space_group_name_H-M   'P 1'
#
loop_
_entity.id
_entity.type
_entity.pdbx_description
1 polymer ?
#
loop_
_entity_poly.entity_id
_entity_poly.type
_entity_poly.pdbx_seq_one_letter_code
_entity_poly.pdbx_strand_id
1 'polypeptide(L)'
;MNTKTIENIVKTVAKVAINLTNIVLVLTILADLVSHVYGYDTKSVGQYGVIEWAIGKDTNTWLLTALTILTNSAMIYGLTKLKHFIANFTVKAVLADKIYHFLKQASIYTFFASFLQNFLSTSMHQAQLIFDFSICAYFCLAFLLVKYLRGRHVA
;
A
#
# COMPACT_ATOMS: atom_id res chain seq x y z
N MET A 1 3.54 3.84 -31.77
CA MET A 1 4.34 4.19 -30.57
C MET A 1 5.25 3.01 -30.24
N ASN A 2 6.56 3.22 -30.00
CA ASN A 2 7.52 2.13 -29.74
C ASN A 2 7.34 1.59 -28.29
N THR A 3 7.58 0.29 -28.07
CA THR A 3 7.48 -0.39 -26.76
C THR A 3 8.33 0.26 -25.69
N LYS A 4 9.50 0.79 -26.04
CA LYS A 4 10.36 1.57 -25.12
C LYS A 4 9.71 2.87 -24.66
N THR A 5 8.96 3.53 -25.54
CA THR A 5 8.21 4.76 -25.22
C THR A 5 7.05 4.45 -24.28
N ILE A 6 6.30 3.37 -24.55
CA ILE A 6 5.21 2.90 -23.67
C ILE A 6 5.76 2.56 -22.28
N GLU A 7 6.85 1.78 -22.21
CA GLU A 7 7.47 1.39 -20.93
C GLU A 7 7.87 2.61 -20.10
N ASN A 8 8.48 3.61 -20.72
CA ASN A 8 8.89 4.84 -20.04
C ASN A 8 7.71 5.68 -19.54
N ILE A 9 6.62 5.77 -20.33
CA ILE A 9 5.40 6.47 -19.91
C ILE A 9 4.78 5.76 -18.71
N VAL A 10 4.59 4.44 -18.78
CA VAL A 10 4.00 3.64 -17.69
C VAL A 10 4.83 3.78 -16.41
N LYS A 11 6.16 3.67 -16.50
CA LYS A 11 7.06 3.87 -15.35
C LYS A 11 6.93 5.26 -14.75
N THR A 12 6.84 6.29 -15.59
CA THR A 12 6.70 7.68 -15.14
C THR A 12 5.38 7.88 -14.40
N VAL A 13 4.27 7.47 -15.01
CA VAL A 13 2.93 7.56 -14.41
C VAL A 13 2.89 6.83 -13.07
N ALA A 14 3.40 5.60 -13.01
CA ALA A 14 3.42 4.82 -11.78
C ALA A 14 4.28 5.48 -10.68
N LYS A 15 5.44 6.05 -11.02
CA LYS A 15 6.28 6.78 -10.06
C LYS A 15 5.60 8.03 -9.52
N VAL A 16 4.89 8.77 -10.38
CA VAL A 16 4.12 9.97 -9.97
C VAL A 16 3.00 9.58 -9.03
N ALA A 17 2.22 8.56 -9.38
CA ALA A 17 1.15 8.03 -8.52
C ALA A 17 1.70 7.62 -7.14
N ILE A 18 2.79 6.84 -7.10
CA ILE A 18 3.42 6.41 -5.85
C ILE A 18 3.87 7.62 -5.00
N ASN A 19 4.47 8.64 -5.61
CA ASN A 19 4.91 9.83 -4.87
C ASN A 19 3.73 10.59 -4.27
N LEU A 20 2.65 10.78 -5.04
CA LEU A 20 1.44 11.43 -4.56
C LEU A 20 0.81 10.65 -3.41
N THR A 21 0.70 9.32 -3.54
CA THR A 21 0.20 8.45 -2.47
C THR A 21 1.07 8.55 -1.21
N ASN A 22 2.39 8.52 -1.33
CA ASN A 22 3.29 8.68 -0.17
C ASN A 22 3.07 10.03 0.54
N ILE A 23 2.89 11.12 -0.20
CA ILE A 23 2.59 12.44 0.39
C ILE A 23 1.28 12.37 1.18
N VAL A 24 0.23 11.81 0.59
CA VAL A 24 -1.07 11.66 1.27
C VAL A 24 -0.93 10.82 2.54
N LEU A 25 -0.22 9.70 2.50
CA LEU A 25 0.00 8.85 3.67
C LEU A 25 0.75 9.58 4.80
N VAL A 26 1.75 10.41 4.47
CA VAL A 26 2.45 11.25 5.46
C VAL A 26 1.50 12.29 6.05
N LEU A 27 0.70 12.97 5.21
CA LEU A 27 -0.29 13.94 5.69
C LEU A 27 -1.33 13.29 6.59
N THR A 28 -1.76 12.06 6.28
CA THR A 28 -2.65 11.26 7.14
C THR A 28 -2.04 11.02 8.52
N ILE A 29 -0.76 10.63 8.59
CA ILE A 29 -0.06 10.44 9.87
C ILE A 29 -0.04 11.74 10.69
N LEU A 30 0.28 12.87 10.04
CA LEU A 30 0.33 14.17 10.70
C LEU A 30 -1.06 14.61 11.18
N ALA A 31 -2.10 14.41 10.37
CA ALA A 31 -3.47 14.74 10.72
C ALA A 31 -3.98 13.91 11.91
N ASP A 32 -3.66 12.61 11.95
CA ASP A 32 -3.98 11.72 13.08
C ASP A 32 -3.26 12.17 14.36
N LEU A 33 -1.96 12.50 14.28
CA LEU A 33 -1.20 12.99 15.42
C LEU A 33 -1.75 14.32 15.98
N VAL A 34 -2.11 15.26 15.10
CA VAL A 34 -2.75 16.52 15.50
C VAL A 34 -4.10 16.25 16.16
N SER A 35 -4.90 15.35 15.59
CA SER A 35 -6.21 14.99 16.15
C SER A 35 -6.08 14.31 17.52
N HIS A 36 -5.04 13.48 17.71
CA HIS A 36 -4.71 12.87 18.99
C HIS A 36 -4.38 13.91 20.08
N VAL A 37 -3.58 14.92 19.75
CA VAL A 37 -3.13 15.95 20.71
C VAL A 37 -4.24 16.94 21.07
N TYR A 38 -5.05 17.36 20.09
CA TYR A 38 -6.08 18.40 20.31
C TYR A 38 -7.47 17.83 20.65
N GLY A 39 -7.65 16.52 20.57
CA GLY A 39 -8.94 15.85 20.75
C GLY A 39 -9.63 15.62 19.40
N TYR A 40 -9.97 14.36 19.15
CA TYR A 40 -10.65 13.91 17.92
C TYR A 40 -12.06 14.51 17.75
N ASP A 41 -12.63 15.04 18.84
CA ASP A 41 -13.92 15.72 18.95
C ASP A 41 -13.87 17.23 18.67
N THR A 42 -12.72 17.89 18.90
CA THR A 42 -12.57 19.34 18.68
C THR A 42 -11.97 19.69 17.31
N LYS A 43 -11.11 18.81 16.78
CA LYS A 43 -10.40 18.98 15.51
C LYS A 43 -10.47 17.68 14.73
N SER A 44 -11.63 17.40 14.12
CA SER A 44 -11.79 16.32 13.15
C SER A 44 -11.10 16.66 11.83
N VAL A 45 -9.79 16.94 11.85
CA VAL A 45 -9.01 17.32 10.64
C VAL A 45 -9.09 16.22 9.58
N GLY A 46 -9.34 14.97 9.96
CA GLY A 46 -9.60 13.87 9.04
C GLY A 46 -10.94 13.91 8.29
N GLN A 47 -11.98 14.56 8.84
CA GLN A 47 -13.30 14.69 8.17
C GLN A 47 -13.23 15.53 6.89
N TYR A 48 -12.22 16.40 6.75
CA TYR A 48 -12.10 17.32 5.61
C TYR A 48 -11.34 16.77 4.39
N GLY A 49 -10.92 15.50 4.39
CA GLY A 49 -10.05 15.01 3.32
C GLY A 49 -10.34 13.60 2.83
N VAL A 50 -10.20 12.60 3.70
CA VAL A 50 -10.10 11.19 3.26
C VAL A 50 -10.53 10.18 4.33
N ILE A 51 -10.66 10.56 5.61
CA ILE A 51 -10.88 9.60 6.71
C ILE A 51 -12.03 10.07 7.59
N GLU A 52 -13.16 9.38 7.47
CA GLU A 52 -14.29 9.55 8.37
C GLU A 52 -13.99 8.85 9.70
N TRP A 53 -13.50 9.60 10.68
CA TRP A 53 -13.20 9.11 12.02
C TRP A 53 -14.49 9.04 12.85
N ALA A 54 -15.13 7.87 12.90
CA ALA A 54 -16.19 7.58 13.86
C ALA A 54 -15.56 7.07 15.18
N ILE A 55 -14.72 7.89 15.82
CA ILE A 55 -14.06 7.50 17.08
C ILE A 55 -15.07 7.66 18.21
N GLY A 56 -15.57 6.54 18.75
CA GLY A 56 -16.44 6.53 19.92
C GLY A 56 -15.69 7.00 21.18
N LYS A 57 -16.41 7.55 22.16
CA LYS A 57 -15.87 8.09 23.43
C LYS A 57 -14.98 7.10 24.22
N ASP A 58 -15.11 5.80 23.97
CA ASP A 58 -14.39 4.73 24.69
C ASP A 58 -13.17 4.18 23.92
N THR A 59 -12.78 4.80 22.80
CA THR A 59 -11.69 4.32 21.95
C THR A 59 -10.33 4.67 22.57
N ASN A 60 -9.43 3.68 22.66
CA ASN A 60 -8.04 3.93 23.06
C ASN A 60 -7.30 4.73 21.97
N THR A 61 -7.24 6.05 22.14
CA THR A 61 -6.68 7.00 21.19
C THR A 61 -5.17 6.80 20.94
N TRP A 62 -4.42 6.28 21.91
CA TRP A 62 -2.99 5.98 21.76
C TRP A 62 -2.75 4.74 20.91
N LEU A 63 -3.55 3.68 21.12
CA LEU A 63 -3.50 2.48 20.28
C LEU A 63 -3.87 2.84 18.83
N LEU A 64 -4.90 3.67 18.65
CA LEU A 64 -5.32 4.12 17.33
C LEU A 64 -4.20 4.85 16.59
N THR A 65 -3.60 5.86 17.23
CA THR A 65 -2.52 6.65 16.63
C THR A 65 -1.28 5.80 16.34
N ALA A 66 -0.91 4.90 17.24
CA ALA A 66 0.19 3.96 17.00
C ALA A 66 -0.07 3.06 15.78
N LEU A 67 -1.30 2.54 15.65
CA LEU A 67 -1.70 1.72 14.51
C LEU A 67 -1.78 2.53 13.21
N THR A 68 -2.26 3.77 13.25
CA THR A 68 -2.28 4.68 12.10
C THR A 68 -0.85 4.94 11.60
N ILE A 69 0.08 5.26 12.51
CA ILE A 69 1.50 5.47 12.17
C ILE A 69 2.09 4.20 11.57
N LEU A 70 1.89 3.04 12.22
CA LEU A 70 2.45 1.78 11.79
C LEU A 70 1.95 1.37 10.39
N THR A 71 0.63 1.48 10.17
CA THR A 71 -0.02 1.10 8.91
C THR A 71 0.47 1.96 7.75
N ASN A 72 0.40 3.28 7.92
CA ASN A 72 0.79 4.21 6.86
C ASN A 72 2.31 4.14 6.59
N SER A 73 3.13 3.94 7.62
CA SER A 73 4.59 3.75 7.46
C SER A 73 4.91 2.47 6.71
N ALA A 74 4.20 1.37 6.98
CA ALA A 74 4.31 0.15 6.20
C ALA A 74 3.94 0.40 4.73
N MET A 75 2.79 1.04 4.47
CA MET A 75 2.40 1.37 3.09
C MET A 75 3.46 2.20 2.35
N ILE A 76 4.03 3.23 3.00
CA ILE A 76 5.12 4.05 2.44
C ILE A 76 6.36 3.20 2.13
N TYR A 77 6.74 2.28 3.02
CA TYR A 77 7.86 1.37 2.79
C TYR A 77 7.63 0.48 1.57
N GLY A 78 6.46 -0.17 1.48
CA GLY A 78 6.10 -1.01 0.35
C GLY A 78 6.08 -0.24 -0.97
N LEU A 79 5.49 0.95 -0.98
CA LEU A 79 5.45 1.86 -2.13
C LEU A 79 6.84 2.31 -2.56
N THR A 80 7.74 2.58 -1.62
CA THR A 80 9.14 2.94 -1.92
C THR A 80 9.88 1.78 -2.57
N LYS A 81 9.70 0.55 -2.08
CA LYS A 81 10.26 -0.67 -2.72
C LYS A 81 9.69 -0.89 -4.11
N LEU A 82 8.38 -0.69 -4.31
CA LEU A 82 7.73 -0.79 -5.60
C LEU A 82 8.26 0.26 -6.60
N LYS A 83 8.46 1.51 -6.15
CA LYS A 83 9.05 2.58 -6.97
C LYS A 83 10.44 2.21 -7.47
N HIS A 84 11.29 1.66 -6.59
CA HIS A 84 12.62 1.17 -6.96
C HIS A 84 12.54 0.00 -7.94
N PHE A 85 11.62 -0.94 -7.72
CA PHE A 85 11.40 -2.05 -8.65
C PHE A 85 11.00 -1.55 -10.04
N ILE A 86 10.01 -0.66 -10.14
CA ILE A 86 9.51 -0.08 -11.41
C ILE A 86 10.62 0.67 -12.16
N ALA A 87 11.51 1.37 -11.44
CA ALA A 87 12.64 2.05 -12.07
C ALA A 87 13.58 1.07 -12.80
N ASN A 88 13.79 -0.12 -12.22
CA ASN A 88 14.74 -1.14 -12.69
C ASN A 88 14.08 -2.29 -13.49
N PHE A 89 12.75 -2.29 -13.57
CA PHE A 89 11.96 -3.25 -14.33
C PHE A 89 12.21 -3.05 -15.82
N THR A 90 12.28 -4.13 -16.61
CA THR A 90 12.31 -4.06 -18.07
C THR A 90 11.46 -5.19 -18.61
N VAL A 91 10.67 -4.92 -19.66
CA VAL A 91 9.74 -5.94 -20.21
C VAL A 91 10.50 -7.18 -20.71
N LYS A 92 11.72 -6.99 -21.24
CA LYS A 92 12.59 -8.09 -21.71
C LYS A 92 13.05 -9.04 -20.60
N ALA A 93 13.03 -8.61 -19.34
CA ALA A 93 13.50 -9.39 -18.21
C ALA A 93 12.36 -9.91 -17.32
N VAL A 94 11.13 -10.04 -17.86
CA VAL A 94 9.92 -10.40 -17.08
C VAL A 94 10.06 -11.74 -16.34
N LEU A 95 10.83 -12.68 -16.89
CA LEU A 95 11.09 -14.00 -16.32
C LEU A 95 12.41 -14.08 -15.53
N ALA A 96 13.03 -12.96 -15.17
CA ALA A 96 14.27 -12.96 -14.37
C ALA A 96 14.01 -13.32 -12.90
N ASP A 97 15.00 -13.92 -12.22
CA ASP A 97 14.88 -14.31 -10.79
C ASP A 97 14.51 -13.14 -9.91
N LYS A 98 15.09 -11.95 -10.19
CA LYS A 98 14.79 -10.73 -9.46
C LYS A 98 13.29 -10.37 -9.45
N ILE A 99 12.58 -10.65 -10.55
CA ILE A 99 11.14 -10.35 -10.68
C ILE A 99 10.32 -11.40 -9.94
N TYR A 100 10.68 -12.67 -10.10
CA TYR A 100 10.05 -13.76 -9.36
C TYR A 100 10.15 -13.55 -7.83
N HIS A 101 11.34 -13.26 -7.33
CA HIS A 101 11.56 -12.99 -5.91
C HIS A 101 10.82 -11.74 -5.43
N PHE A 102 10.82 -10.67 -6.23
CA PHE A 102 10.07 -9.47 -5.90
C PHE A 102 8.57 -9.74 -5.79
N LEU A 103 7.96 -10.43 -6.76
CA LEU A 103 6.52 -10.73 -6.74
C LEU A 103 6.13 -11.59 -5.53
N LYS A 104 6.96 -12.58 -5.17
CA LYS A 104 6.76 -13.40 -3.95
C LYS A 104 6.84 -12.56 -2.67
N GLN A 105 7.82 -11.67 -2.56
CA GLN A 105 7.96 -10.81 -1.39
C GLN A 105 6.82 -9.77 -1.33
N ALA A 106 6.43 -9.21 -2.47
CA ALA A 106 5.36 -8.25 -2.58
C ALA A 106 4.00 -8.84 -2.20
N SER A 107 3.71 -10.08 -2.60
CA SER A 107 2.46 -10.75 -2.21
C SER A 107 2.38 -10.97 -0.69
N ILE A 108 3.45 -11.46 -0.07
CA ILE A 108 3.52 -11.65 1.39
C ILE A 108 3.41 -10.29 2.10
N TYR A 109 4.14 -9.30 1.63
CA TYR A 109 4.14 -7.96 2.22
C TYR A 109 2.76 -7.32 2.19
N THR A 110 2.10 -7.37 1.03
CA THR A 110 0.76 -6.79 0.85
C THR A 110 -0.28 -7.52 1.68
N PHE A 111 -0.16 -8.84 1.87
CA PHE A 111 -1.00 -9.58 2.83
C PHE A 111 -0.90 -9.02 4.25
N PHE A 112 0.32 -8.83 4.77
CA PHE A 112 0.51 -8.26 6.11
C PHE A 112 0.06 -6.80 6.22
N ALA A 113 0.30 -6.00 5.17
CA ALA A 113 -0.18 -4.63 5.12
C ALA A 113 -1.71 -4.55 5.15
N SER A 114 -2.41 -5.40 4.39
CA SER A 114 -3.88 -5.50 4.41
C SER A 114 -4.39 -5.96 5.77
N PHE A 115 -3.70 -6.91 6.43
CA PHE A 115 -4.05 -7.34 7.78
C PHE A 115 -3.96 -6.17 8.78
N LEU A 116 -2.88 -5.40 8.73
CA LEU A 116 -2.66 -4.25 9.60
C LEU A 116 -3.69 -3.13 9.36
N GLN A 117 -3.98 -2.83 8.09
CA GLN A 117 -5.03 -1.87 7.71
C GLN A 117 -6.41 -2.28 8.24
N ASN A 118 -6.70 -3.58 8.21
CA ASN A 118 -7.94 -4.12 8.73
C ASN A 118 -8.04 -4.00 10.26
N PHE A 119 -6.96 -4.33 10.97
CA PHE A 119 -6.92 -4.17 12.43
C PHE A 119 -7.14 -2.70 12.84
N LEU A 120 -6.57 -1.77 12.07
CA LEU A 120 -6.80 -0.34 12.23
C LEU A 120 -8.28 0.04 11.99
N SER A 121 -8.88 -0.40 10.88
CA SER A 121 -10.29 -0.10 10.55
C SER A 121 -11.28 -0.67 11.58
N THR A 122 -11.01 -1.88 12.07
CA THR A 122 -11.80 -2.50 13.16
C THR A 122 -11.69 -1.69 14.44
N SER A 123 -10.50 -1.17 14.77
CA SER A 123 -10.29 -0.32 15.94
C SER A 123 -11.06 1.02 15.85
N MET A 124 -11.31 1.51 14.63
CA MET A 124 -12.12 2.70 14.36
C MET A 124 -13.65 2.48 14.35
N HIS A 125 -14.14 1.28 14.70
CA HIS A 125 -15.58 0.93 14.65
C HIS A 125 -16.22 1.11 13.26
N GLN A 126 -15.44 1.12 12.17
CA GLN A 126 -15.98 1.04 10.82
C GLN A 126 -16.52 -0.38 10.59
N ALA A 127 -17.85 -0.53 10.59
CA ALA A 127 -18.55 -1.82 10.53
C ALA A 127 -18.42 -2.58 9.20
N GLN A 128 -17.51 -2.19 8.31
CA GLN A 128 -17.30 -2.83 7.02
C GLN A 128 -15.86 -3.31 6.89
N LEU A 129 -15.65 -4.56 7.32
CA LEU A 129 -14.48 -5.39 7.04
C LEU A 129 -14.32 -5.58 5.51
N ILE A 130 -13.75 -4.60 4.83
CA ILE A 130 -13.32 -4.76 3.44
C ILE A 130 -11.86 -5.17 3.49
N PHE A 131 -11.61 -6.48 3.54
CA PHE A 131 -10.30 -6.98 3.14
C PHE A 131 -10.12 -6.62 1.66
N ASP A 132 -9.45 -5.51 1.38
CA ASP A 132 -9.01 -5.21 0.03
C ASP A 132 -7.78 -6.06 -0.31
N PHE A 133 -8.04 -7.36 -0.51
CA PHE A 133 -7.05 -8.31 -1.01
C PHE A 133 -6.74 -8.08 -2.49
N SER A 134 -7.35 -7.09 -3.16
CA SER A 134 -7.20 -6.89 -4.60
C SER A 134 -5.74 -6.79 -5.01
N ILE A 135 -4.95 -5.98 -4.29
CA ILE A 135 -3.53 -5.78 -4.58
C ILE A 135 -2.69 -7.03 -4.29
N CYS A 136 -2.94 -7.70 -3.15
CA CYS A 136 -2.28 -8.96 -2.80
C CYS A 136 -2.58 -10.06 -3.83
N ALA A 137 -3.85 -10.16 -4.25
CA ALA A 137 -4.31 -11.09 -5.27
C ALA A 137 -3.63 -10.81 -6.62
N TYR A 138 -3.50 -9.55 -7.04
CA TYR A 138 -2.76 -9.20 -8.26
C TYR A 138 -1.30 -9.61 -8.20
N PHE A 139 -0.59 -9.35 -7.09
CA PHE A 139 0.80 -9.80 -6.94
C PHE A 139 0.91 -11.32 -6.91
N CYS A 140 -0.03 -12.01 -6.27
CA CYS A 140 -0.09 -13.46 -6.22
C CYS A 140 -0.34 -14.06 -7.62
N LEU A 141 -1.30 -13.53 -8.38
CA LEU A 141 -1.57 -13.96 -9.76
C LEU A 141 -0.38 -13.71 -10.68
N ALA A 142 0.25 -12.53 -10.60
CA ALA A 142 1.47 -12.23 -11.34
C ALA A 142 2.61 -13.20 -10.98
N PHE A 143 2.78 -13.50 -9.69
CA PHE A 143 3.75 -14.49 -9.20
C PHE A 143 3.48 -15.88 -9.78
N LEU A 144 2.23 -16.37 -9.71
CA LEU A 144 1.84 -17.68 -10.23
C LEU A 144 2.03 -17.76 -11.75
N LEU A 145 1.69 -16.69 -12.48
CA LEU A 145 1.89 -16.61 -13.93
C LEU A 145 3.39 -16.69 -14.28
N VAL A 146 4.23 -15.89 -13.62
CA VAL A 146 5.69 -15.92 -13.85
C VAL A 146 6.27 -17.28 -13.49
N LYS A 147 5.82 -17.90 -12.39
CA LYS A 147 6.22 -19.26 -11.99
C LYS A 147 5.87 -20.28 -13.08
N TYR A 148 4.63 -20.24 -13.58
CA TYR A 148 4.15 -21.14 -14.63
C TYR A 148 4.93 -20.98 -15.93
N LEU A 149 5.13 -19.74 -16.39
CA LEU A 149 5.88 -19.44 -17.62
C LEU A 149 7.35 -19.86 -17.52
N ARG A 150 7.98 -19.67 -16.35
CA ARG A 150 9.34 -20.18 -16.10
C ARG A 150 9.41 -21.70 -16.20
N GLY A 151 8.47 -22.42 -15.59
CA GLY A 151 8.43 -23.88 -15.65
C GLY A 151 8.31 -24.41 -17.09
N ARG A 152 7.60 -23.69 -17.95
CA ARG A 152 7.45 -24.00 -19.38
C ARG A 152 8.65 -23.60 -20.25
N HIS A 153 9.46 -22.64 -19.82
CA HIS A 153 10.66 -22.19 -20.56
C HIS A 153 11.89 -23.07 -20.27
N VAL A 154 11.84 -23.86 -19.19
CA VAL A 154 12.93 -24.77 -18.78
C VAL A 154 12.63 -26.23 -19.19
N ALA A 155 11.40 -26.51 -19.66
CA ALA A 155 10.98 -27.78 -20.27
C ALA A 155 11.13 -27.71 -21.79
#